data_AF-Q12DC1-F1
#
_entry.id   AF-Q12DC1-F1
#
_cell.length_a   1.000
_cell.length_b   1.000
_cell.length_c   1.000
_cell.angle_alpha   90.00
_cell.angle_beta   90.00
_cell.angle_gamma   90.00
#
_symmetry.space_group_name_H-M   'P 1'
#
loop_
_entity.id
_entity.type
_entity.pdbx_description
1 polymer ?
#
loop_
_entity_poly.entity_id
_entity_poly.type
_entity_poly.pdbx_seq_one_letter_code
_entity_poly.pdbx_strand_id
1 'polypeptide(L)'
;MYLDCQSRPLLFGGIYAKNVWIKSMTLLHEQRVRRVAILCCTCMRNIAFYRACWDGHDLRVNNEFWKTVSGNFLDTAVHEWFKAFAHKRSKHHWSKVIPESSHAAFEHDLLAHLDLAPMPTYNGDELEGAHPYEQFNDLLRKYRDKFLAHLDDELVANLPVTEPMRKGAEFLFDYLTTTQPDAFSGYLMQTSADFFDGLSELGRAEVNRREAT
;
A
#
# COMPACT_ATOMS: atom_id res chain seq x y z
N MET A 1 12.67 -4.59 10.96
CA MET A 1 11.89 -3.56 11.68
C MET A 1 11.02 -4.26 12.73
N TYR A 2 11.55 -4.46 13.94
CA TYR A 2 10.75 -4.80 15.12
C TYR A 2 10.43 -3.48 15.82
N LEU A 3 9.15 -3.12 15.90
CA LEU A 3 8.68 -2.10 16.84
C LEU A 3 7.96 -2.86 17.93
N ASP A 4 8.65 -3.01 19.06
CA ASP A 4 8.13 -3.61 20.29
C ASP A 4 6.99 -2.73 20.84
N CYS A 5 5.83 -3.35 21.04
CA CYS A 5 4.62 -2.73 21.58
C CYS A 5 4.30 -3.46 22.90
N GLN A 6 4.81 -2.93 24.01
CA GLN A 6 4.49 -3.42 25.35
C GLN A 6 3.57 -2.43 26.09
N SER A 7 2.29 -2.84 26.21
CA SER A 7 1.39 -2.82 27.40
C SER A 7 1.29 -1.56 28.30
N ARG A 8 0.16 -0.80 28.29
CA ARG A 8 -1.11 -0.87 29.13
C ARG A 8 -1.07 0.00 30.43
N PRO A 9 -2.20 0.44 31.06
CA PRO A 9 -3.58 -0.10 31.01
C PRO A 9 -4.76 0.92 30.91
N LEU A 10 -5.96 0.32 30.85
CA LEU A 10 -7.34 0.83 30.82
C LEU A 10 -7.70 1.81 31.96
N LEU A 11 -8.52 2.82 31.66
CA LEU A 11 -9.50 3.37 32.59
C LEU A 11 -10.83 3.68 31.88
N PHE A 12 -11.87 2.97 32.30
CA PHE A 12 -13.28 3.33 32.10
C PHE A 12 -13.59 4.59 32.92
N GLY A 13 -14.39 5.51 32.36
CA GLY A 13 -14.94 6.64 33.10
C GLY A 13 -15.46 7.73 32.17
N GLY A 14 -16.75 7.72 31.86
CA GLY A 14 -17.39 8.74 31.05
C GLY A 14 -17.41 10.10 31.76
N ILE A 15 -16.83 11.11 31.13
CA ILE A 15 -17.15 12.54 31.34
C ILE A 15 -17.00 13.22 29.98
N TYR A 16 -18.07 13.89 29.53
CA TYR A 16 -18.11 14.73 28.34
C TYR A 16 -16.97 15.76 28.34
N ALA A 17 -15.91 15.50 27.58
CA ALA A 17 -14.84 16.46 27.35
C ALA A 17 -15.18 17.33 26.14
N LYS A 18 -15.45 18.60 26.44
CA LYS A 18 -15.63 19.73 25.52
C LYS A 18 -14.62 19.69 24.37
N ASN A 19 -15.10 20.05 23.17
CA ASN A 19 -14.35 20.27 21.93
C ASN A 19 -12.93 20.82 22.15
N VAL A 20 -11.96 19.92 22.31
CA VAL A 20 -10.55 20.25 22.11
C VAL A 20 -10.36 20.24 20.61
N TRP A 21 -10.50 21.41 20.00
CA TRP A 21 -9.94 21.64 18.67
C TRP A 21 -8.44 21.47 18.80
N ILE A 22 -7.95 20.25 18.57
CA ILE A 22 -6.53 20.02 18.33
C ILE A 22 -6.23 20.86 17.10
N LYS A 23 -5.57 22.02 17.28
CA LYS A 23 -5.00 22.80 16.18
C LYS A 23 -4.26 21.79 15.31
N SER A 24 -4.74 21.60 14.09
CA SER A 24 -4.08 20.74 13.11
C SER A 24 -2.65 21.25 12.94
N MET A 25 -1.69 20.64 13.63
CA MET A 25 -0.27 20.93 13.46
C MET A 25 0.06 20.62 12.01
N THR A 26 0.45 21.66 11.26
CA THR A 26 0.96 21.49 9.91
C THR A 26 2.26 20.72 10.03
N LEU A 27 2.33 19.54 9.42
CA LEU A 27 3.54 18.73 9.41
C LEU A 27 4.65 19.47 8.69
N LEU A 28 5.86 19.37 9.23
CA LEU A 28 7.06 19.77 8.48
C LEU A 28 7.18 18.91 7.22
N HIS A 29 7.79 19.46 6.18
CA HIS A 29 7.95 18.79 4.89
C HIS A 29 8.61 17.41 5.04
N GLU A 30 9.73 17.32 5.75
CA GLU A 30 10.41 16.05 6.03
C GLU A 30 9.51 15.02 6.74
N GLN A 31 8.66 15.46 7.67
CA GLN A 31 7.73 14.55 8.36
C GLN A 31 6.69 14.00 7.38
N ARG A 32 6.28 14.79 6.38
CA ARG A 32 5.38 14.33 5.33
C ARG A 32 6.08 13.33 4.42
N VAL A 33 7.31 13.61 4.00
CA VAL A 33 8.16 12.70 3.21
C VAL A 33 8.32 11.35 3.92
N ARG A 34 8.71 11.37 5.20
CA ARG A 34 8.81 10.17 6.06
C ARG A 34 7.53 9.35 6.06
N ARG A 35 6.38 10.01 6.22
CA ARG A 35 5.08 9.33 6.23
C ARG A 35 4.77 8.68 4.90
N VAL A 36 5.06 9.34 3.77
CA VAL A 36 4.87 8.73 2.44
C VAL A 36 5.77 7.49 2.27
N ALA A 37 7.03 7.55 2.68
CA ALA A 37 7.92 6.39 2.66
C ALA A 37 7.41 5.23 3.55
N ILE A 38 6.85 5.53 4.73
CA ILE A 38 6.21 4.51 5.58
C ILE A 38 5.00 3.86 4.89
N LEU A 39 4.23 4.62 4.09
CA LEU A 39 3.13 4.05 3.30
C LEU A 39 3.67 3.11 2.22
N CYS A 40 4.76 3.47 1.53
CA CYS A 40 5.44 2.57 0.60
C CYS A 40 5.86 1.27 1.29
N CYS A 41 6.53 1.35 2.45
CA CYS A 41 6.92 0.18 3.24
C CYS A 41 5.73 -0.67 3.68
N THR A 42 4.61 -0.03 4.00
CA THR A 42 3.39 -0.74 4.40
C THR A 42 2.74 -1.42 3.20
N CYS A 43 2.70 -0.78 2.05
CA CYS A 43 2.25 -1.39 0.80
C CYS A 43 3.10 -2.62 0.45
N MET A 44 4.43 -2.46 0.40
CA MET A 44 5.39 -3.53 0.15
C MET A 44 5.24 -4.72 1.12
N ARG A 45 5.14 -4.44 2.43
CA ARG A 45 4.96 -5.49 3.45
C ARG A 45 3.70 -6.30 3.22
N ASN A 46 2.59 -5.63 2.98
CA ASN A 46 1.33 -6.31 2.80
C ASN A 46 1.29 -7.09 1.48
N ILE A 47 1.93 -6.58 0.42
CA ILE A 47 2.09 -7.36 -0.83
C ILE A 47 2.94 -8.61 -0.59
N ALA A 48 4.07 -8.49 0.12
CA ALA A 48 4.95 -9.62 0.42
C ALA A 48 4.20 -10.71 1.22
N PHE A 49 3.43 -10.31 2.23
CA PHE A 49 2.66 -11.23 3.06
C PHE A 49 1.46 -11.82 2.33
N TYR A 50 0.74 -11.03 1.53
CA TYR A 50 -0.30 -11.54 0.65
C TYR A 50 0.26 -12.62 -0.26
N ARG A 51 1.34 -12.32 -1.01
CA ARG A 51 1.98 -13.29 -1.93
C ARG A 51 2.45 -14.56 -1.22
N ALA A 52 2.97 -14.45 0.01
CA ALA A 52 3.42 -15.61 0.77
C ALA A 52 2.31 -16.63 1.07
N CYS A 53 1.05 -16.20 1.10
CA CYS A 53 -0.11 -17.05 1.33
C CYS A 53 -0.57 -17.84 0.09
N TRP A 54 -0.03 -17.59 -1.11
CA TRP A 54 -0.45 -18.26 -2.35
C TRP A 54 0.65 -19.16 -2.92
N ASP A 55 0.24 -20.24 -3.58
CA ASP A 55 1.12 -21.14 -4.35
C ASP A 55 1.09 -20.86 -5.86
N GLY A 56 0.45 -19.76 -6.26
CA GLY A 56 0.25 -19.34 -7.65
C GLY A 56 -1.21 -19.40 -8.07
N HIS A 57 -1.99 -20.32 -7.52
CA HIS A 57 -3.42 -20.46 -7.83
C HIS A 57 -4.30 -20.48 -6.58
N ASP A 58 -3.88 -21.20 -5.54
CA ASP A 58 -4.66 -21.42 -4.34
C ASP A 58 -3.97 -20.84 -3.10
N LEU A 59 -4.79 -20.60 -2.08
CA LEU A 59 -4.27 -20.28 -0.76
C LEU A 59 -3.63 -21.53 -0.15
N ARG A 60 -2.37 -21.37 0.22
CA ARG A 60 -1.53 -22.38 0.88
C ARG A 60 -2.14 -22.91 2.17
N VAL A 61 -2.81 -22.04 2.92
CA VAL A 61 -3.57 -22.39 4.13
C VAL A 61 -5.01 -21.91 3.96
N ASN A 62 -5.91 -22.85 3.65
CA ASN A 62 -7.23 -22.52 3.12
C ASN A 62 -8.39 -22.61 4.15
N ASN A 63 -8.20 -22.05 5.35
CA ASN A 63 -9.29 -21.88 6.31
C ASN A 63 -9.73 -20.41 6.43
N GLU A 64 -10.92 -20.17 6.98
CA GLU A 64 -11.55 -18.84 7.02
C GLU A 64 -10.67 -17.77 7.69
N PHE A 65 -9.89 -18.14 8.71
CA PHE A 65 -8.96 -17.21 9.35
C PHE A 65 -7.86 -16.75 8.37
N TRP A 66 -7.19 -17.70 7.69
CA TRP A 66 -6.10 -17.37 6.78
C TRP A 66 -6.57 -16.72 5.47
N LYS A 67 -7.77 -17.07 4.99
CA LYS A 67 -8.45 -16.33 3.92
C LYS A 67 -8.63 -14.86 4.30
N THR A 68 -9.15 -14.62 5.51
CA THR A 68 -9.38 -13.26 6.03
C THR A 68 -8.07 -12.49 6.19
N VAL A 69 -7.04 -13.12 6.76
CA VAL A 69 -5.72 -12.50 6.94
C VAL A 69 -5.08 -12.14 5.59
N SER A 70 -5.08 -13.06 4.63
CA SER A 70 -4.57 -12.82 3.27
C SER A 70 -5.34 -11.68 2.58
N GLY A 71 -6.67 -11.70 2.61
CA GLY A 71 -7.50 -10.64 2.05
C GLY A 71 -7.16 -9.27 2.64
N ASN A 72 -7.07 -9.18 3.98
CA ASN A 72 -6.72 -7.92 4.66
C ASN A 72 -5.35 -7.36 4.25
N PHE A 73 -4.38 -8.21 3.92
CA PHE A 73 -3.10 -7.75 3.37
C PHE A 73 -3.31 -7.08 2.01
N LEU A 74 -4.04 -7.73 1.10
CA LEU A 74 -4.33 -7.13 -0.21
C LEU A 74 -5.07 -5.81 -0.08
N ASP A 75 -6.10 -5.77 0.77
CA ASP A 75 -6.94 -4.58 0.99
C ASP A 75 -6.11 -3.42 1.54
N THR A 76 -5.22 -3.71 2.49
CA THR A 76 -4.29 -2.72 3.03
C THR A 76 -3.36 -2.22 1.93
N ALA A 77 -2.78 -3.11 1.12
CA ALA A 77 -1.88 -2.73 0.03
C ALA A 77 -2.58 -1.81 -1.00
N VAL A 78 -3.81 -2.14 -1.39
CA VAL A 78 -4.66 -1.32 -2.27
C VAL A 78 -4.91 0.04 -1.64
N HIS A 79 -5.25 0.08 -0.35
CA HIS A 79 -5.53 1.33 0.34
C HIS A 79 -4.29 2.23 0.43
N GLU A 80 -3.11 1.68 0.69
CA GLU A 80 -1.86 2.43 0.70
C GLU A 80 -1.47 2.92 -0.70
N TRP A 81 -1.67 2.11 -1.73
CA TRP A 81 -1.51 2.54 -3.12
C TRP A 81 -2.39 3.76 -3.43
N PHE A 82 -3.68 3.70 -3.07
CA PHE A 82 -4.60 4.80 -3.31
C PHE A 82 -4.15 6.11 -2.68
N LYS A 83 -3.65 6.06 -1.43
CA LYS A 83 -3.18 7.26 -0.73
C LYS A 83 -1.96 7.87 -1.42
N ALA A 84 -1.06 7.06 -1.95
CA ALA A 84 0.20 7.51 -2.53
C ALA A 84 0.09 7.90 -4.01
N PHE A 85 -0.73 7.19 -4.80
CA PHE A 85 -0.66 7.23 -6.27
C PHE A 85 -1.95 7.61 -6.98
N ALA A 86 -3.12 7.13 -6.53
CA ALA A 86 -4.37 7.29 -7.27
C ALA A 86 -5.22 8.48 -6.79
N HIS A 87 -5.27 8.74 -5.48
CA HIS A 87 -6.12 9.78 -4.92
C HIS A 87 -5.37 11.12 -4.81
N LYS A 88 -5.43 11.96 -5.85
CA LYS A 88 -4.74 13.27 -5.92
C LYS A 88 -5.04 14.22 -4.73
N ARG A 89 -6.18 14.07 -4.07
CA ARG A 89 -6.58 14.85 -2.87
C ARG A 89 -6.04 14.28 -1.56
N SER A 90 -5.45 13.08 -1.59
CA SER A 90 -4.78 12.48 -0.43
C SER A 90 -3.68 13.40 0.10
N LYS A 91 -3.58 13.51 1.42
CA LYS A 91 -2.50 14.25 2.10
C LYS A 91 -1.13 13.62 1.86
N HIS A 92 -1.11 12.36 1.43
CA HIS A 92 0.06 11.53 1.23
C HIS A 92 0.34 11.21 -0.24
N HIS A 93 -0.39 11.83 -1.17
CA HIS A 93 -0.11 11.64 -2.59
C HIS A 93 1.33 12.09 -2.89
N TRP A 94 2.04 11.39 -3.78
CA TRP A 94 3.45 11.65 -4.10
C TRP A 94 3.70 13.13 -4.46
N SER A 95 2.75 13.75 -5.16
CA SER A 95 2.84 15.17 -5.57
C SER A 95 2.82 16.16 -4.41
N LYS A 96 2.51 15.72 -3.19
CA LYS A 96 2.57 16.53 -1.96
C LYS A 96 3.95 16.53 -1.29
N VAL A 97 4.85 15.64 -1.72
CA VAL A 97 6.20 15.49 -1.16
C VAL A 97 7.29 15.68 -2.21
N ILE A 98 6.93 15.69 -3.49
CA ILE A 98 7.83 16.01 -4.61
C ILE A 98 7.57 17.45 -5.05
N PRO A 99 8.62 18.26 -5.31
CA PRO A 99 8.46 19.62 -5.83
C PRO A 99 7.67 19.66 -7.14
N GLU A 100 6.80 20.65 -7.31
CA GLU A 100 5.95 20.79 -8.50
C GLU A 100 6.75 20.84 -9.82
N SER A 101 7.91 21.50 -9.80
CA SER A 101 8.84 21.54 -10.94
C SER A 101 9.34 20.17 -11.40
N SER A 102 9.25 19.14 -10.55
CA SER A 102 9.70 17.78 -10.84
C SER A 102 8.53 16.81 -11.11
N HIS A 103 7.27 17.25 -11.04
CA HIS A 103 6.11 16.34 -11.17
C HIS A 103 6.08 15.64 -12.53
N ALA A 104 6.26 16.38 -13.63
CA ALA A 104 6.21 15.80 -14.97
C ALA A 104 7.31 14.75 -15.20
N ALA A 105 8.54 15.04 -14.76
CA ALA A 105 9.67 14.11 -14.89
C ALA A 105 9.46 12.88 -14.01
N PHE A 106 9.04 13.07 -12.75
CA PHE A 106 8.74 11.95 -11.85
C PHE A 106 7.62 11.06 -12.38
N GLU A 107 6.52 11.64 -12.87
CA GLU A 107 5.40 10.88 -13.42
C GLU A 107 5.81 10.11 -14.67
N HIS A 108 6.57 10.74 -15.57
CA HIS A 108 7.14 10.05 -16.73
C HIS A 108 7.98 8.83 -16.34
N ASP A 109 8.93 9.00 -15.41
CA ASP A 109 9.83 7.94 -15.00
C ASP A 109 9.09 6.83 -14.22
N LEU A 110 8.11 7.20 -13.39
CA LEU A 110 7.23 6.26 -12.71
C LEU A 110 6.45 5.41 -13.73
N LEU A 111 5.82 6.03 -14.73
CA LEU A 111 5.05 5.33 -15.74
C LEU A 111 5.93 4.37 -16.56
N ALA A 112 7.13 4.82 -16.94
CA ALA A 112 8.11 3.99 -17.62
C ALA A 112 8.57 2.81 -16.74
N HIS A 113 8.76 3.02 -15.44
CA HIS A 113 9.17 1.99 -14.49
C HIS A 113 8.07 0.94 -14.23
N LEU A 114 6.80 1.37 -14.18
CA LEU A 114 5.67 0.48 -13.99
C LEU A 114 5.46 -0.45 -15.20
N ASP A 115 5.77 0.04 -16.41
CA ASP A 115 5.68 -0.71 -17.68
C ASP A 115 4.33 -1.42 -17.85
N LEU A 116 3.25 -0.66 -17.68
CA LEU A 116 1.89 -1.17 -17.73
C LEU A 116 1.41 -1.35 -19.17
N ALA A 117 1.04 -2.58 -19.52
CA ALA A 117 0.28 -2.85 -20.72
C ALA A 117 -1.16 -2.33 -20.61
N PRO A 118 -1.81 -1.95 -21.73
CA PRO A 118 -3.23 -1.58 -21.73
C PRO A 118 -4.12 -2.67 -21.13
N MET A 119 -5.07 -2.25 -20.29
CA MET A 119 -6.06 -3.11 -19.65
C MET A 119 -7.45 -2.65 -20.11
N PRO A 120 -8.07 -3.32 -21.09
CA PRO A 120 -9.32 -2.84 -21.66
C PRO A 120 -10.54 -3.15 -20.80
N THR A 121 -10.50 -4.18 -19.95
CA THR A 121 -11.70 -4.65 -19.21
C THR A 121 -11.43 -5.16 -17.80
N TYR A 122 -12.46 -5.13 -16.97
CA TYR A 122 -12.57 -5.77 -15.64
C TYR A 122 -13.93 -6.47 -15.55
N ASN A 123 -13.95 -7.79 -15.37
CA ASN A 123 -15.21 -8.57 -15.39
C ASN A 123 -16.07 -8.39 -16.66
N GLY A 124 -15.44 -8.03 -17.78
CA GLY A 124 -16.14 -7.74 -19.05
C GLY A 124 -16.59 -6.28 -19.20
N ASP A 125 -16.50 -5.47 -18.15
CA ASP A 125 -16.78 -4.04 -18.21
C ASP A 125 -15.53 -3.25 -18.62
N GLU A 126 -15.73 -2.25 -19.47
CA GLU A 126 -14.66 -1.32 -19.84
C GLU A 126 -14.13 -0.53 -18.62
N LEU A 127 -12.83 -0.26 -18.65
CA LEU A 127 -12.17 0.66 -17.70
C LEU A 127 -12.18 2.08 -18.29
N GLU A 128 -12.46 3.08 -17.45
CA GLU A 128 -12.67 4.46 -17.90
C GLU A 128 -11.37 5.19 -18.26
N GLY A 129 -10.25 4.78 -17.65
CA GLY A 129 -8.93 5.39 -17.83
C GLY A 129 -8.44 5.41 -19.27
N ALA A 130 -7.90 6.54 -19.70
CA ALA A 130 -7.40 6.74 -21.06
C ALA A 130 -5.97 6.17 -21.25
N HIS A 131 -5.23 6.00 -20.16
CA HIS A 131 -3.87 5.47 -20.13
C HIS A 131 -3.78 4.21 -19.26
N PRO A 132 -2.88 3.23 -19.53
CA PRO A 132 -2.75 2.00 -18.73
C PRO A 132 -2.66 2.21 -17.21
N TYR A 133 -2.01 3.29 -16.79
CA TYR A 133 -1.94 3.67 -15.37
C TYR A 133 -3.28 4.11 -14.77
N GLU A 134 -4.09 4.86 -15.53
CA GLU A 134 -5.44 5.25 -15.11
C GLU A 134 -6.36 4.03 -15.08
N GLN A 135 -6.27 3.15 -16.09
CA GLN A 135 -6.99 1.88 -16.13
C GLN A 135 -6.65 1.01 -14.93
N PHE A 136 -5.37 0.94 -14.55
CA PHE A 136 -4.95 0.23 -13.34
C PHE A 136 -5.60 0.82 -12.08
N ASN A 137 -5.57 2.15 -11.93
CA ASN A 137 -6.19 2.82 -10.80
C ASN A 137 -7.71 2.61 -10.76
N ASP A 138 -8.36 2.52 -11.92
CA ASP A 138 -9.79 2.24 -12.03
C ASP A 138 -10.13 0.80 -11.65
N LEU A 139 -9.28 -0.15 -12.03
CA LEU A 139 -9.40 -1.54 -11.59
C LEU A 139 -9.32 -1.63 -10.06
N LEU A 140 -8.32 -0.98 -9.44
CA LEU A 140 -8.19 -0.95 -7.99
C LEU A 140 -9.37 -0.22 -7.31
N ARG A 141 -9.92 0.81 -7.97
CA ARG A 141 -11.08 1.57 -7.49
C ARG A 141 -12.33 0.70 -7.50
N LYS A 142 -12.60 -0.01 -8.60
CA LYS A 142 -13.70 -0.97 -8.71
C LYS A 142 -13.57 -2.05 -7.64
N TYR A 143 -12.39 -2.67 -7.48
CA TYR A 143 -12.12 -3.63 -6.41
C TYR A 143 -12.49 -3.06 -5.03
N ARG A 144 -11.96 -1.88 -4.69
CA ARG A 144 -12.22 -1.23 -3.40
C ARG A 144 -13.71 -0.94 -3.19
N ASP A 145 -14.34 -0.29 -4.16
CA ASP A 145 -15.71 0.20 -3.99
C ASP A 145 -16.71 -0.96 -4.00
N LYS A 146 -16.52 -1.96 -4.88
CA LYS A 146 -17.45 -3.08 -5.06
C LYS A 146 -17.23 -4.26 -4.12
N PHE A 147 -16.01 -4.49 -3.64
CA PHE A 147 -15.73 -5.65 -2.78
C PHE A 147 -15.36 -5.28 -1.34
N LEU A 148 -14.78 -4.10 -1.11
CA LEU A 148 -14.43 -3.66 0.25
C LEU A 148 -15.50 -2.78 0.89
N ALA A 149 -16.16 -1.93 0.10
CA ALA A 149 -17.15 -0.98 0.62
C ALA A 149 -18.60 -1.43 0.41
N HIS A 150 -18.90 -2.12 -0.70
CA HIS A 150 -20.25 -2.46 -1.13
C HIS A 150 -20.35 -3.92 -1.61
N LEU A 151 -20.14 -4.89 -0.69
CA LEU A 151 -20.12 -6.35 -0.92
C LEU A 151 -21.39 -6.96 -1.58
N ASP A 152 -22.30 -6.13 -2.08
CA ASP A 152 -23.62 -6.54 -2.59
C ASP A 152 -23.70 -6.51 -4.13
N ASP A 153 -22.70 -5.97 -4.83
CA ASP A 153 -22.81 -5.61 -6.25
C ASP A 153 -22.29 -6.68 -7.24
N GLU A 154 -21.31 -7.52 -6.84
CA GLU A 154 -20.67 -8.48 -7.74
C GLU A 154 -20.44 -9.85 -7.07
N LEU A 155 -20.67 -10.94 -7.82
CA LEU A 155 -20.59 -12.31 -7.31
C LEU A 155 -19.15 -12.88 -7.25
N VAL A 156 -18.23 -12.30 -8.02
CA VAL A 156 -16.84 -12.80 -8.14
C VAL A 156 -15.86 -11.62 -8.10
N ALA A 157 -14.99 -11.63 -7.10
CA ALA A 157 -13.91 -10.65 -6.98
C ALA A 157 -12.78 -10.95 -7.97
N ASN A 158 -12.49 -9.99 -8.86
CA ASN A 158 -11.24 -9.98 -9.60
C ASN A 158 -10.17 -9.33 -8.71
N LEU A 159 -9.36 -10.18 -8.08
CA LEU A 159 -8.29 -9.71 -7.22
C LEU A 159 -7.24 -8.94 -8.06
N PRO A 160 -6.85 -7.74 -7.63
CA PRO A 160 -5.89 -6.95 -8.39
C PRO A 160 -4.50 -7.58 -8.39
N VAL A 161 -3.83 -7.49 -9.55
CA VAL A 161 -2.41 -7.84 -9.65
C VAL A 161 -1.58 -6.90 -8.77
N THR A 162 -0.70 -7.49 -7.97
CA THR A 162 0.07 -6.73 -6.95
C THR A 162 1.38 -6.17 -7.47
N GLU A 163 1.85 -6.62 -8.64
CA GLU A 163 3.17 -6.27 -9.17
C GLU A 163 3.34 -4.78 -9.46
N PRO A 164 2.39 -4.09 -10.12
CA PRO A 164 2.53 -2.64 -10.33
C PRO A 164 2.50 -1.86 -9.01
N MET A 165 1.73 -2.34 -8.02
CA MET A 165 1.70 -1.70 -6.69
C MET A 165 3.05 -1.80 -5.98
N ARG A 166 3.69 -2.97 -6.06
CA ARG A 166 5.03 -3.19 -5.53
C ARG A 166 6.04 -2.27 -6.20
N LYS A 167 6.15 -2.33 -7.54
CA LYS A 167 7.09 -1.52 -8.32
C LYS A 167 6.94 -0.02 -8.04
N GLY A 168 5.71 0.49 -8.01
CA GLY A 168 5.49 1.91 -7.71
C GLY A 168 5.88 2.29 -6.28
N ALA A 169 5.59 1.44 -5.29
CA ALA A 169 5.99 1.66 -3.91
C ALA A 169 7.52 1.63 -3.73
N GLU A 170 8.21 0.67 -4.36
CA GLU A 170 9.68 0.59 -4.42
C GLU A 170 10.25 1.88 -5.06
N PHE A 171 9.77 2.23 -6.26
CA PHE A 171 10.20 3.43 -7.00
C PHE A 171 10.05 4.71 -6.19
N LEU A 172 8.89 4.95 -5.59
CA LEU A 172 8.66 6.16 -4.78
C LEU A 172 9.51 6.17 -3.52
N PHE A 173 9.70 5.02 -2.86
CA PHE A 173 10.56 4.93 -1.69
C PHE A 173 12.02 5.27 -2.03
N ASP A 174 12.55 4.65 -3.08
CA ASP A 174 13.93 4.89 -3.52
C ASP A 174 14.13 6.32 -4.02
N TYR A 175 13.14 6.87 -4.73
CA TYR A 175 13.16 8.27 -5.16
C TYR A 175 13.24 9.22 -3.96
N LEU A 176 12.40 9.03 -2.94
CA LEU A 176 12.36 9.91 -1.76
C LEU A 176 13.64 9.80 -0.93
N THR A 177 14.15 8.59 -0.72
CA THR A 177 15.38 8.37 0.07
C THR A 177 16.62 8.90 -0.63
N THR A 178 16.65 8.86 -1.96
CA THR A 178 17.74 9.42 -2.76
C THR A 178 17.69 10.94 -2.85
N THR A 179 16.51 11.51 -3.13
CA THR A 179 16.37 12.96 -3.39
C THR A 179 16.20 13.80 -2.13
N GLN A 180 15.73 13.21 -1.03
CA GLN A 180 15.43 13.91 0.21
C GLN A 180 15.99 13.16 1.44
N PRO A 181 17.32 12.90 1.50
CA PRO A 181 17.93 12.09 2.54
C PRO A 181 17.82 12.69 3.95
N ASP A 182 17.71 14.02 4.08
CA ASP A 182 17.52 14.71 5.36
C ASP A 182 16.24 14.26 6.07
N ALA A 183 15.20 13.94 5.28
CA ALA A 183 13.98 13.34 5.79
C ALA A 183 14.21 11.94 6.39
N PHE A 184 15.40 11.35 6.33
CA PHE A 184 15.69 10.03 6.89
C PHE A 184 16.91 10.04 7.81
N SER A 185 17.43 11.22 8.17
CA SER A 185 18.53 11.35 9.12
C SER A 185 18.23 10.63 10.44
N GLY A 186 19.15 9.77 10.86
CA GLY A 186 19.01 8.93 12.07
C GLY A 186 18.27 7.60 11.88
N TYR A 187 17.81 7.28 10.67
CA TYR A 187 17.17 6.00 10.35
C TYR A 187 18.09 5.13 9.50
N LEU A 188 18.23 3.86 9.87
CA LEU A 188 18.90 2.87 9.02
C LEU A 188 17.95 2.47 7.89
N MET A 189 18.26 2.91 6.68
CA MET A 189 17.50 2.58 5.48
C MET A 189 18.14 1.37 4.79
N GLN A 190 17.33 0.34 4.57
CA GLN A 190 17.65 -0.72 3.62
C GLN A 190 17.15 -0.28 2.24
N THR A 191 17.64 -0.92 1.18
CA THR A 191 17.04 -0.72 -0.15
C THR A 191 15.59 -1.21 -0.14
N SER A 192 14.75 -0.67 -1.02
CA SER A 192 13.38 -1.15 -1.18
C SER A 192 13.32 -2.65 -1.49
N ALA A 193 14.25 -3.13 -2.32
CA ALA A 193 14.41 -4.54 -2.70
C ALA A 193 14.76 -5.43 -1.49
N ASP A 194 15.82 -5.11 -0.74
CA ASP A 194 16.21 -5.89 0.45
C ASP A 194 15.08 -5.93 1.48
N PHE A 195 14.38 -4.80 1.64
CA PHE A 195 13.23 -4.72 2.54
C PHE A 195 12.08 -5.63 2.09
N PHE A 196 11.75 -5.66 0.80
CA PHE A 196 10.71 -6.51 0.25
C PHE A 196 11.08 -8.01 0.31
N ASP A 197 12.32 -8.35 -0.03
CA ASP A 197 12.80 -9.73 -0.05
C ASP A 197 12.82 -10.34 1.36
N GLY A 198 13.34 -9.59 2.34
CA GLY A 198 13.33 -10.04 3.75
C GLY A 198 11.90 -10.25 4.30
N LEU A 199 10.93 -9.43 3.88
CA LEU A 199 9.53 -9.61 4.25
C LEU A 199 8.89 -10.81 3.54
N SER A 200 9.26 -11.05 2.28
CA SER A 200 8.80 -12.20 1.51
C SER A 200 9.30 -13.51 2.12
N GLU A 201 10.57 -13.55 2.54
CA GLU A 201 11.13 -14.68 3.28
C GLU A 201 10.42 -14.93 4.61
N LEU A 202 10.23 -13.85 5.39
CA LEU A 202 9.53 -13.92 6.67
C LEU A 202 8.10 -14.45 6.51
N GLY A 203 7.35 -13.93 5.53
CA GLY A 203 5.99 -14.36 5.23
C GLY A 203 5.94 -15.84 4.84
N ARG A 204 6.83 -16.28 3.95
CA ARG A 204 6.92 -17.71 3.55
C ARG A 204 7.24 -18.59 4.74
N ALA A 205 8.17 -18.19 5.61
CA ALA A 205 8.54 -18.97 6.79
C ALA A 205 7.39 -19.12 7.80
N GLU A 206 6.54 -18.10 7.96
CA GLU A 206 5.33 -18.19 8.78
C GLU A 206 4.31 -19.15 8.18
N VAL A 207 4.03 -19.04 6.88
CA VAL A 207 3.07 -19.92 6.18
C VAL A 207 3.55 -21.38 6.21
N ASN A 208 4.83 -21.63 5.93
CA ASN A 208 5.43 -22.98 5.99
C ASN A 208 5.27 -23.61 7.37
N ARG A 209 5.47 -22.84 8.45
CA ARG A 209 5.29 -23.33 9.82
C ARG A 209 3.85 -23.75 10.07
N ARG A 210 2.88 -23.07 9.46
CA ARG A 210 1.47 -23.39 9.61
C ARG A 210 1.04 -24.62 8.80
N GLU A 211 1.57 -24.80 7.59
CA GLU A 211 1.30 -26.00 6.78
C GLU A 211 1.80 -27.29 7.45
N ALA A 212 2.87 -27.20 8.23
CA ALA A 212 3.47 -28.34 8.92
C ALA A 212 2.69 -28.80 10.18
N THR A 213 1.65 -28.06 10.61
CA THR A 213 0.85 -28.33 11.82
C THR A 213 -0.60 -28.66 11.50
#